data_AF-A0A3Q2YYP5-F1
#
_entry.id   AF-A0A3Q2YYP5-F1
#
_cell.length_a   1.000
_cell.length_b   1.000
_cell.length_c   1.000
_cell.angle_alpha   90.00
_cell.angle_beta   90.00
_cell.angle_gamma   90.00
#
_symmetry.space_group_name_H-M   'P 1'
#
loop_
_entity.id
_entity.type
_entity.pdbx_description
1 polymer ?
#
loop_
_entity_poly.entity_id
_entity_poly.type
_entity_poly.pdbx_seq_one_letter_code
_entity_poly.pdbx_strand_id
1 'polypeptide(L)'
;MLVLCVLLALLSPLTSAQTYRWGACPIPKVQPNFQLQKYLGRWYEIAKLPARFERGKCIEANYAIRPDGTIRVLNSQFYKDKVRTAEGTAVVPDPRNQAQIGVSFSYFTPYSPYWILSTDYSSVAVVYSCTDILRIFHVEYAWILGRSRFLPPETVRYAQDLLLTEGVDLFRMTATDQTGCKDD
;
A
#
# COMPACT_ATOMS: atom_id res chain seq x y z
N MET A 1 -2.51 -46.12 -28.87
CA MET A 1 -3.53 -45.44 -28.04
C MET A 1 -2.98 -45.31 -26.62
N LEU A 2 -1.99 -44.42 -26.43
CA LEU A 2 -1.20 -44.37 -25.19
C LEU A 2 -0.56 -43.00 -24.99
N VAL A 3 -1.34 -41.91 -24.94
CA VAL A 3 -0.87 -40.59 -24.51
C VAL A 3 -2.05 -39.84 -23.87
N LEU A 4 -2.40 -40.15 -22.62
CA LEU A 4 -3.47 -39.40 -21.91
C LEU A 4 -3.20 -39.15 -20.41
N CYS A 5 -1.97 -39.30 -19.90
CA CYS A 5 -1.77 -39.27 -18.43
C CYS A 5 -0.70 -38.31 -17.88
N VAL A 6 -0.25 -37.27 -18.61
CA VAL A 6 0.80 -36.36 -18.07
C VAL A 6 0.44 -34.87 -18.14
N LEU A 7 -0.83 -34.52 -17.92
CA LEU A 7 -1.25 -33.12 -17.74
C LEU A 7 -1.93 -32.86 -16.39
N LEU A 8 -1.48 -33.56 -15.34
CA LEU A 8 -1.61 -33.08 -13.96
C LEU A 8 -0.35 -32.24 -13.62
N ALA A 9 -0.14 -31.17 -14.38
CA ALA A 9 0.82 -30.15 -14.01
C ALA A 9 0.22 -29.39 -12.82
N LEU A 10 0.69 -29.74 -11.62
CA LEU A 10 0.68 -28.96 -10.38
C LEU A 10 -0.26 -27.75 -10.39
N LEU A 11 -1.50 -27.95 -9.93
CA LEU A 11 -2.28 -26.90 -9.29
C LEU A 11 -1.61 -26.55 -7.95
N SER A 12 -0.42 -25.98 -8.01
CA SER A 12 0.09 -25.18 -6.91
C SER A 12 -0.96 -24.10 -6.68
N PRO A 13 -1.56 -23.96 -5.49
CA PRO A 13 -2.38 -22.80 -5.22
C PRO A 13 -1.49 -21.58 -5.51
N LEU A 14 -1.87 -20.81 -6.53
CA LEU A 14 -1.25 -19.56 -6.88
C LEU A 14 -1.53 -18.62 -5.70
N THR A 15 -0.73 -18.76 -4.65
CA THR A 15 -0.65 -17.80 -3.54
C THR A 15 0.00 -16.57 -4.14
N SER A 16 -0.81 -15.82 -4.90
CA SER A 16 -0.29 -14.78 -5.77
C SER A 16 0.18 -13.65 -4.87
N ALA A 17 1.50 -13.51 -4.71
CA ALA A 17 2.11 -12.60 -3.74
C ALA A 17 1.82 -11.11 -4.03
N GLN A 18 1.11 -10.82 -5.12
CA GLN A 18 0.63 -9.53 -5.58
C GLN A 18 -0.78 -9.68 -6.19
N THR A 19 -1.52 -8.58 -6.27
CA THR A 19 -2.83 -8.48 -6.90
C THR A 19 -2.67 -8.12 -8.38
N TYR A 20 -2.69 -9.14 -9.24
CA TYR A 20 -2.69 -8.99 -10.70
C TYR A 20 -4.12 -8.93 -11.22
N ARG A 21 -4.36 -8.01 -12.15
CA ARG A 21 -5.68 -7.75 -12.71
C ARG A 21 -5.56 -7.46 -14.19
N TRP A 22 -6.55 -7.90 -14.96
CA TRP A 22 -6.62 -7.62 -16.39
C TRP A 22 -7.07 -6.18 -16.65
N GLY A 23 -6.59 -5.58 -17.73
CA GLY A 23 -6.93 -4.22 -18.13
C GLY A 23 -6.05 -3.15 -17.47
N ALA A 24 -6.38 -1.90 -17.76
CA ALA A 24 -5.66 -0.74 -17.24
C ALA A 24 -5.94 -0.51 -15.74
N CYS A 25 -5.03 0.20 -15.08
CA CYS A 25 -5.26 0.70 -13.72
C CYS A 25 -6.56 1.51 -13.62
N PRO A 26 -7.37 1.31 -12.56
CA PRO A 26 -8.43 2.26 -12.25
C PRO A 26 -7.84 3.64 -11.91
N ILE A 27 -8.63 4.68 -12.12
CA ILE A 27 -8.23 6.06 -11.83
C ILE A 27 -9.12 6.57 -10.70
N PRO A 28 -8.82 6.20 -9.43
CA PRO A 28 -9.63 6.60 -8.30
C PRO A 28 -9.53 8.10 -8.04
N LYS A 29 -10.56 8.65 -7.41
CA LYS A 29 -10.50 10.02 -6.89
C LYS A 29 -9.53 10.10 -5.73
N VAL A 30 -8.73 11.17 -5.72
CA VAL A 30 -7.79 11.47 -4.64
C VAL A 30 -8.35 12.53 -3.71
N GLN A 31 -7.84 12.57 -2.48
CA GLN A 31 -8.27 13.50 -1.44
C GLN A 31 -8.22 14.96 -1.96
N PRO A 32 -9.36 15.68 -2.01
CA PRO A 32 -9.36 17.07 -2.42
C PRO A 32 -8.67 17.93 -1.37
N ASN A 33 -7.98 18.98 -1.83
CA ASN A 33 -7.28 19.95 -0.97
C ASN A 33 -6.34 19.29 0.04
N PHE A 34 -5.66 18.20 -0.38
CA PHE A 34 -4.73 17.47 0.47
C PHE A 34 -3.57 18.36 0.93
N GLN A 35 -3.25 18.29 2.23
CA GLN A 35 -2.17 19.05 2.85
C GLN A 35 -1.07 18.11 3.33
N LEU A 36 0.01 18.01 2.54
CA LEU A 36 1.14 17.10 2.83
C LEU A 36 1.68 17.26 4.26
N GLN A 37 1.81 18.49 4.75
CA GLN A 37 2.36 18.77 6.09
C GLN A 37 1.57 18.10 7.21
N LYS A 38 0.25 17.98 7.08
CA LYS A 38 -0.61 17.30 8.07
C LYS A 38 -0.52 15.78 7.97
N TYR A 39 -0.08 15.27 6.83
CA TYR A 39 0.05 13.83 6.56
C TYR A 39 1.37 13.25 7.08
N LEU A 40 2.39 14.09 7.30
CA LEU A 40 3.70 13.65 7.79
C LEU A 40 3.62 12.92 9.14
N GLY A 41 4.72 12.29 9.51
CA GLY A 41 4.85 11.49 10.73
C GLY A 41 4.50 10.02 10.53
N ARG A 42 4.22 9.34 11.63
CA ARG A 42 4.02 7.89 11.68
C ARG A 42 2.60 7.49 11.30
N TRP A 43 2.51 6.40 10.55
CA TRP A 43 1.29 5.70 10.19
C TRP A 43 1.49 4.18 10.37
N TYR A 44 0.53 3.52 10.99
CA TYR A 44 0.49 2.07 11.16
C TYR A 44 -0.31 1.43 10.03
N GLU A 45 0.18 0.34 9.46
CA GLU A 45 -0.59 -0.42 8.47
C GLU A 45 -1.68 -1.24 9.19
N ILE A 46 -2.95 -0.99 8.89
CA ILE A 46 -4.10 -1.65 9.50
C ILE A 46 -4.58 -2.81 8.65
N ALA A 47 -4.64 -2.60 7.34
CA ALA A 47 -4.95 -3.63 6.37
C ALA A 47 -4.32 -3.30 5.02
N LYS A 48 -4.05 -4.32 4.22
CA LYS A 48 -3.47 -4.14 2.89
C LYS A 48 -3.90 -5.20 1.88
N LEU A 49 -3.84 -4.85 0.60
CA LEU A 49 -3.74 -5.85 -0.47
C LEU A 49 -2.35 -6.52 -0.44
N PRO A 50 -2.21 -7.76 -0.97
CA PRO A 50 -0.97 -8.51 -0.87
C PRO A 50 0.25 -7.77 -1.41
N ALA A 51 1.19 -7.47 -0.53
CA ALA A 51 2.47 -6.83 -0.85
C ALA A 51 3.62 -7.73 -0.42
N ARG A 52 4.31 -8.35 -1.40
CA ARG A 52 5.38 -9.33 -1.15
C ARG A 52 6.55 -8.81 -0.31
N PHE A 53 6.71 -7.49 -0.17
CA PHE A 53 7.76 -6.82 0.59
C PHE A 53 7.37 -6.57 2.06
N GLU A 54 6.11 -6.80 2.43
CA GLU A 54 5.53 -6.51 3.76
C GLU A 54 4.91 -7.77 4.39
N ARG A 55 5.76 -8.77 4.70
CA ARG A 55 5.31 -10.09 5.18
C ARG A 55 5.29 -10.24 6.72
N GLY A 56 5.73 -9.21 7.43
CA GLY A 56 5.82 -9.19 8.88
C GLY A 56 4.55 -8.74 9.58
N LYS A 57 4.72 -8.42 10.85
CA LYS A 57 3.75 -7.76 11.73
C LYS A 57 4.31 -6.41 12.20
N CYS A 58 3.51 -5.62 12.90
CA CYS A 58 3.92 -4.31 13.42
C CYS A 58 4.44 -3.38 12.31
N ILE A 59 3.76 -3.40 11.16
CA ILE A 59 4.20 -2.63 10.00
C ILE A 59 3.81 -1.18 10.20
N GLU A 60 4.78 -0.28 10.05
CA GLU A 60 4.57 1.16 10.11
C GLU A 60 5.42 1.89 9.07
N ALA A 61 4.99 3.10 8.73
CA ALA A 61 5.66 4.02 7.84
C ALA A 61 5.81 5.37 8.54
N ASN A 62 7.00 5.96 8.49
CA ASN A 62 7.25 7.32 8.96
C ASN A 62 7.64 8.22 7.79
N TYR A 63 6.90 9.33 7.63
CA TYR A 63 7.09 10.30 6.56
C TYR A 63 7.70 11.59 7.13
N ALA A 64 8.82 12.04 6.56
CA ALA A 64 9.49 13.27 6.99
C ALA A 64 10.03 14.07 5.81
N ILE A 65 9.90 15.40 5.85
CA ILE A 65 10.47 16.27 4.82
C ILE A 65 11.99 16.29 4.96
N ARG A 66 12.69 16.14 3.84
CA ARG A 66 14.14 16.32 3.73
C ARG A 66 14.47 17.77 3.35
N PRO A 67 15.72 18.23 3.60
CA PRO A 67 16.16 19.57 3.23
C PRO A 67 16.03 19.91 1.74
N ASP A 68 16.09 18.89 0.87
CA ASP A 68 15.93 19.02 -0.58
C ASP A 68 14.46 19.11 -1.05
N GLY A 69 13.50 19.10 -0.10
CA GLY A 69 12.07 19.14 -0.38
C GLY A 69 11.44 17.80 -0.72
N THR A 70 12.23 16.71 -0.83
CA THR A 70 11.69 15.35 -0.96
C THR A 70 11.16 14.84 0.37
N ILE A 71 10.41 13.75 0.34
CA ILE A 71 9.87 13.11 1.54
C ILE A 71 10.64 11.82 1.79
N ARG A 72 11.27 11.68 2.96
CA ARG A 72 11.76 10.39 3.45
C ARG A 72 10.59 9.51 3.81
N VAL A 73 10.58 8.28 3.28
CA VAL A 73 9.64 7.23 3.66
C VAL A 73 10.43 6.13 4.36
N LEU A 74 10.26 5.97 5.67
CA LEU A 74 10.90 4.90 6.43
C LEU A 74 9.84 3.88 6.83
N ASN A 75 9.84 2.73 6.18
CA ASN A 75 9.01 1.60 6.58
C ASN A 75 9.77 0.71 7.57
N SER A 76 9.08 0.17 8.56
CA SER A 76 9.59 -0.87 9.46
C SER A 76 8.58 -2.00 9.58
N GLN A 77 9.08 -3.21 9.84
CA GLN A 77 8.26 -4.39 10.12
C GLN A 77 9.02 -5.34 11.04
N PHE A 78 8.30 -6.09 11.86
CA PHE A 78 8.85 -7.22 12.60
C PHE A 78 8.61 -8.51 11.80
N TYR A 79 9.69 -9.16 11.36
CA TYR A 79 9.61 -10.35 10.53
C TYR A 79 10.74 -11.33 10.85
N LYS A 80 10.37 -12.58 11.21
CA LYS A 80 11.29 -13.65 11.64
C LYS A 80 12.19 -13.20 12.81
N ASP A 81 11.54 -12.74 13.87
CA ASP A 81 12.15 -12.30 15.13
C ASP A 81 13.15 -11.13 15.02
N LYS A 82 13.06 -10.36 13.93
CA LYS A 82 13.94 -9.23 13.65
C LYS A 82 13.13 -8.05 13.11
N VAL A 83 13.53 -6.85 13.52
CA VAL A 83 13.08 -5.61 12.87
C VAL A 83 13.78 -5.51 11.52
N ARG A 84 13.00 -5.24 10.47
CA ARG A 84 13.48 -4.94 9.12
C ARG A 84 12.97 -3.58 8.72
N THR A 85 13.86 -2.76 8.17
CA THR A 85 13.53 -1.43 7.69
C THR A 85 13.77 -1.30 6.19
N ALA A 86 13.01 -0.42 5.55
CA ALA A 86 13.23 0.00 4.18
C ALA A 86 13.06 1.52 4.10
N GLU A 87 14.12 2.22 3.70
CA GLU A 87 14.06 3.65 3.45
C GLU A 87 13.87 3.90 1.95
N GLY A 88 12.96 4.82 1.63
CA GLY A 88 12.71 5.31 0.29
C GLY A 88 12.58 6.83 0.23
N THR A 89 12.27 7.29 -0.96
CA THR A 89 12.05 8.70 -1.29
C THR A 89 10.70 8.85 -1.96
N ALA A 90 9.93 9.81 -1.48
CA ALA A 90 8.69 10.26 -2.07
C ALA A 90 8.84 11.67 -2.65
N VAL A 91 8.15 11.92 -3.76
CA VAL A 91 8.07 13.21 -4.44
C VAL A 91 6.62 13.55 -4.75
N VAL A 92 6.30 14.84 -4.85
CA VAL A 92 5.00 15.33 -5.32
C VAL A 92 5.18 15.81 -6.76
N PRO A 93 4.73 15.04 -7.78
CA PRO A 93 4.99 15.39 -9.19
C PRO A 93 4.25 16.65 -9.65
N ASP A 94 3.01 16.89 -9.18
CA ASP A 94 2.26 18.12 -9.42
C ASP A 94 1.90 18.78 -8.06
N PRO A 95 2.49 19.95 -7.73
CA PRO A 95 2.17 20.68 -6.50
C PRO A 95 0.70 21.05 -6.33
N ARG A 96 -0.09 21.08 -7.41
CA ARG A 96 -1.54 21.31 -7.38
C ARG A 96 -2.34 20.07 -6.99
N ASN A 97 -1.72 18.89 -7.07
CA ASN A 97 -2.33 17.61 -6.70
C ASN A 97 -1.43 16.84 -5.72
N GLN A 98 -1.27 17.39 -4.52
CA GLN A 98 -0.36 16.86 -3.51
C GLN A 98 -0.76 15.47 -2.97
N ALA A 99 -1.99 15.02 -3.21
CA ALA A 99 -2.46 13.69 -2.86
C ALA A 99 -1.88 12.59 -3.79
N GLN A 100 -1.33 12.96 -4.94
CA GLN A 100 -0.65 12.04 -5.85
C GLN A 100 0.85 12.13 -5.62
N ILE A 101 1.37 11.15 -4.89
CA ILE A 101 2.80 11.05 -4.58
C ILE A 101 3.42 9.98 -5.47
N GLY A 102 4.68 10.16 -5.85
CA GLY A 102 5.52 9.10 -6.40
C GLY A 102 6.49 8.59 -5.35
N VAL A 103 6.56 7.29 -5.11
CA VAL A 103 7.47 6.66 -4.12
C VAL A 103 8.47 5.75 -4.82
N SER A 104 9.74 5.79 -4.40
CA SER A 104 10.77 4.84 -4.83
C SER A 104 11.63 4.38 -3.64
N PHE A 105 11.98 3.10 -3.62
CA PHE A 105 12.90 2.49 -2.64
C PHE A 105 14.26 2.14 -3.26
N SER A 106 14.52 2.57 -4.50
CA SER A 106 15.79 2.39 -5.19
C SER A 106 16.06 3.54 -6.15
N TYR A 107 17.31 3.99 -6.22
CA TYR A 107 17.72 5.04 -7.17
C TYR A 107 17.60 4.62 -8.64
N PHE A 108 17.51 3.32 -8.91
CA PHE A 108 17.48 2.76 -10.27
C PHE A 108 16.06 2.41 -10.76
N THR A 109 15.05 2.56 -9.91
CA THR A 109 13.65 2.24 -10.26
C THR A 109 12.83 3.51 -10.42
N PRO A 110 11.89 3.53 -11.37
CA PRO A 110 10.95 4.65 -11.48
C PRO A 110 10.09 4.76 -10.22
N TYR A 111 9.59 5.96 -9.95
CA TYR A 111 8.63 6.18 -8.87
C TYR A 111 7.32 5.45 -9.17
N SER A 112 6.86 4.66 -8.19
CA SER A 112 5.54 4.04 -8.22
C SER A 112 4.49 5.03 -7.70
N PRO A 113 3.28 5.06 -8.29
CA PRO A 113 2.18 5.88 -7.77
C PRO A 113 1.85 5.52 -6.32
N TYR A 114 1.64 6.52 -5.47
CA TYR A 114 1.16 6.41 -4.09
C TYR A 114 0.12 7.50 -3.90
N TRP A 115 -1.15 7.15 -4.08
CA TRP A 115 -2.25 8.09 -4.11
C TRP A 115 -3.02 8.02 -2.80
N ILE A 116 -3.24 9.18 -2.18
CA ILE A 116 -4.07 9.31 -0.99
C ILE A 116 -5.50 9.55 -1.45
N LEU A 117 -6.37 8.57 -1.26
CA LEU A 117 -7.77 8.60 -1.66
C LEU A 117 -8.61 9.41 -0.65
N SER A 118 -8.39 9.16 0.63
CA SER A 118 -9.06 9.86 1.73
C SER A 118 -8.18 9.87 2.97
N THR A 119 -8.18 10.98 3.71
CA THR A 119 -7.61 11.03 5.05
C THR A 119 -8.20 12.18 5.84
N ASP A 120 -8.37 11.97 7.15
CA ASP A 120 -8.65 13.02 8.12
C ASP A 120 -7.36 13.53 8.82
N TYR A 121 -6.20 13.08 8.33
CA TYR A 121 -4.84 13.34 8.83
C TYR A 121 -4.51 12.83 10.23
N SER A 122 -5.52 12.55 11.05
CA SER A 122 -5.42 12.40 12.50
C SER A 122 -5.87 11.02 13.00
N SER A 123 -6.60 10.25 12.20
CA SER A 123 -6.99 8.88 12.54
C SER A 123 -6.69 7.89 11.42
N VAL A 124 -7.11 8.16 10.19
CA VAL A 124 -7.10 7.18 9.09
C VAL A 124 -6.60 7.79 7.78
N ALA A 125 -5.92 6.97 6.99
CA ALA A 125 -5.65 7.26 5.59
C ALA A 125 -5.90 6.03 4.72
N VAL A 126 -6.49 6.27 3.55
CA VAL A 126 -6.74 5.25 2.53
C VAL A 126 -5.84 5.54 1.34
N VAL A 127 -5.02 4.57 0.98
CA VAL A 127 -3.95 4.73 -0.01
C VAL A 127 -4.10 3.69 -1.09
N TYR A 128 -3.86 4.10 -2.34
CA TYR A 128 -3.85 3.23 -3.50
C TYR A 128 -2.58 3.40 -4.32
N SER A 129 -2.10 2.31 -4.90
CA SER A 129 -0.99 2.29 -5.84
C SER A 129 -1.33 1.34 -6.96
N CYS A 130 -1.15 1.75 -8.20
CA CYS A 130 -1.32 0.87 -9.33
C CYS A 130 -0.23 1.12 -10.37
N THR A 131 0.27 0.05 -10.97
CA THR A 131 1.25 0.11 -12.06
C THR A 131 0.79 -0.80 -13.19
N ASP A 132 0.56 -0.20 -14.36
CA ASP A 132 0.27 -0.92 -15.59
C ASP A 132 1.50 -1.68 -16.08
N ILE A 133 1.27 -2.89 -16.57
CA ILE A 133 2.26 -3.74 -17.22
C ILE A 133 1.83 -3.95 -18.66
N LEU A 134 2.52 -3.26 -19.57
CA LEU A 134 2.27 -3.29 -21.01
C LEU A 134 0.82 -2.95 -21.41
N ARG A 135 0.04 -2.31 -20.52
CA ARG A 135 -1.42 -2.04 -20.68
C ARG A 135 -2.28 -3.30 -20.88
N ILE A 136 -1.76 -4.48 -20.55
CA ILE A 136 -2.49 -5.76 -20.66
C ILE A 136 -3.04 -6.16 -19.30
N PHE A 137 -2.21 -6.02 -18.27
CA PHE A 137 -2.55 -6.26 -16.89
C PHE A 137 -1.89 -5.21 -16.02
N HIS A 138 -2.37 -5.05 -14.79
CA HIS A 138 -1.78 -4.17 -13.81
C HIS A 138 -1.52 -4.91 -12.50
N VAL A 139 -0.62 -4.34 -11.70
CA VAL A 139 -0.44 -4.70 -10.30
C VAL A 139 -0.95 -3.53 -9.47
N GLU A 140 -1.86 -3.84 -8.56
CA GLU A 140 -2.39 -2.86 -7.62
C GLU A 140 -2.05 -3.20 -6.18
N TYR A 141 -2.02 -2.18 -5.34
CA TYR A 141 -1.91 -2.25 -3.90
C TYR A 141 -2.88 -1.23 -3.31
N ALA A 142 -3.40 -1.56 -2.14
CA ALA A 142 -4.16 -0.63 -1.34
C ALA A 142 -3.79 -0.84 0.12
N TRP A 143 -3.75 0.25 0.88
CA TRP A 143 -3.48 0.23 2.31
C TRP A 143 -4.51 1.06 3.04
N ILE A 144 -4.96 0.53 4.18
CA ILE A 144 -5.66 1.29 5.22
C ILE A 144 -4.62 1.56 6.29
N LEU A 145 -4.34 2.82 6.54
CA LEU A 145 -3.35 3.28 7.51
C LEU A 145 -4.04 3.96 8.69
N GLY A 146 -3.48 3.79 9.89
CA GLY A 146 -3.98 4.39 11.12
C GLY A 146 -2.92 5.23 11.84
N ARG A 147 -3.34 6.31 12.51
CA ARG A 147 -2.49 7.00 13.50
C ARG A 147 -2.37 6.22 14.81
N SER A 148 -3.28 5.25 15.03
CA SER A 148 -3.23 4.25 16.08
C SER A 148 -3.08 2.87 15.45
N ARG A 149 -2.46 1.93 16.18
CA ARG A 149 -2.35 0.51 15.79
C ARG A 149 -3.70 -0.20 15.65
N PHE A 150 -4.73 0.33 16.29
CA PHE A 150 -6.09 -0.17 16.22
C PHE A 150 -7.03 0.98 15.92
N LEU A 151 -7.87 0.79 14.89
CA LEU A 151 -8.91 1.72 14.51
C LEU A 151 -10.29 1.15 14.91
N PRO A 152 -11.29 2.03 15.15
CA PRO A 152 -12.66 1.58 15.33
C PRO A 152 -13.15 0.78 14.10
N PRO A 153 -13.97 -0.28 14.29
CA PRO A 153 -14.46 -1.10 13.18
C PRO A 153 -15.19 -0.31 12.10
N GLU A 154 -15.92 0.75 12.47
CA GLU A 154 -16.61 1.66 11.56
C GLU A 154 -15.65 2.47 10.69
N THR A 155 -14.49 2.87 11.22
CA THR A 155 -13.45 3.57 10.46
C THR A 155 -12.81 2.64 9.42
N VAL A 156 -12.56 1.39 9.81
CA VAL A 156 -12.03 0.37 8.88
C VAL A 156 -13.06 0.06 7.79
N ARG A 157 -14.34 -0.09 8.15
CA ARG A 157 -15.42 -0.32 7.18
C ARG A 157 -15.57 0.84 6.20
N TYR A 158 -15.56 2.07 6.68
CA TYR A 158 -15.55 3.26 5.81
C TYR A 158 -14.42 3.22 4.77
N ALA A 159 -13.20 2.88 5.21
CA ALA A 159 -12.05 2.79 4.32
C ALA A 159 -12.18 1.66 3.28
N GLN A 160 -12.76 0.52 3.67
CA GLN A 160 -13.06 -0.58 2.76
C GLN A 160 -14.14 -0.20 1.74
N ASP A 161 -15.25 0.41 2.19
CA ASP A 161 -16.34 0.84 1.31
C ASP A 161 -15.88 1.89 0.30
N LEU A 162 -14.97 2.79 0.70
CA LEU A 162 -14.32 3.73 -0.21
C LEU A 162 -13.53 3.01 -1.30
N LEU A 163 -12.67 2.06 -0.92
CA LEU A 163 -11.86 1.29 -1.88
C LEU A 163 -12.76 0.54 -2.88
N LEU A 164 -13.83 -0.09 -2.40
CA LEU A 164 -14.82 -0.77 -3.25
C LEU A 164 -15.50 0.21 -4.23
N THR A 165 -15.90 1.38 -3.74
CA THR A 165 -16.55 2.42 -4.56
C THR A 165 -15.62 2.93 -5.67
N GLU A 166 -14.32 2.99 -5.39
CA GLU A 166 -13.28 3.40 -6.33
C GLU A 166 -12.79 2.23 -7.23
N GLY A 167 -13.44 1.07 -7.17
CA GLY A 167 -13.21 -0.06 -8.08
C GLY A 167 -12.12 -1.04 -7.63
N VAL A 168 -11.61 -0.92 -6.40
CA VAL A 168 -10.61 -1.83 -5.84
C VAL A 168 -11.29 -3.05 -5.23
N ASP A 169 -10.85 -4.24 -5.61
CA ASP A 169 -11.39 -5.49 -5.04
C ASP A 169 -10.65 -5.87 -3.76
N LEU A 170 -11.44 -6.04 -2.70
CA LEU A 170 -10.95 -6.32 -1.37
C LEU A 170 -10.89 -7.80 -1.01
N PHE A 171 -11.25 -8.72 -1.91
CA PHE A 171 -11.26 -10.16 -1.64
C PHE A 171 -9.92 -10.66 -1.08
N ARG A 172 -8.81 -10.03 -1.47
CA ARG A 172 -7.45 -10.39 -1.03
C ARG A 172 -6.88 -9.46 0.03
N MET A 173 -7.64 -8.45 0.49
CA MET A 173 -7.21 -7.55 1.54
C MET A 173 -7.14 -8.30 2.87
N THR A 174 -6.02 -8.16 3.57
CA THR A 174 -5.78 -8.80 4.87
C THR A 174 -5.51 -7.75 5.93
N ALA A 175 -6.02 -7.97 7.14
CA ALA A 175 -5.65 -7.18 8.31
C ALA A 175 -4.19 -7.45 8.69
N THR A 176 -3.50 -6.41 9.13
CA THR A 176 -2.12 -6.48 9.59
C THR A 176 -2.09 -6.70 11.09
N ASP A 177 -1.25 -7.63 11.55
CA ASP A 177 -1.09 -7.89 12.97
C ASP A 177 -0.30 -6.74 13.63
N GLN A 178 -0.99 -5.96 14.46
CA GLN A 178 -0.42 -4.86 15.25
C GLN A 178 -0.35 -5.19 16.75
N THR A 179 -0.50 -6.46 17.14
CA THR A 179 -0.46 -6.89 18.55
C THR A 179 0.98 -7.10 19.04
N GLY A 180 1.26 -6.82 20.31
CA GLY A 180 2.56 -7.13 20.92
C GLY A 180 3.76 -6.44 20.26
N CYS A 181 3.53 -5.31 19.60
CA CYS A 181 4.58 -4.49 18.99
C CYS A 181 5.37 -3.76 20.08
N LYS A 182 6.69 -3.67 19.90
CA LYS A 182 7.52 -2.80 20.74
C LYS A 182 7.44 -1.39 20.17
N ASP A 183 7.21 -0.42 21.04
CA ASP A 183 7.42 0.98 20.70
C ASP A 183 8.92 1.25 20.83
N ASP A 184 9.52 1.79 19.77
CA ASP A 184 10.86 2.38 19.79
C ASP A 184 10.84 3.74 20.49
#